data_AF-A0A397XJX9-F1
#
_entry.id   AF-A0A397XJX9-F1
#
_cell.length_a   1.000
_cell.length_b   1.000
_cell.length_c   1.000
_cell.angle_alpha   90.00
_cell.angle_beta   90.00
_cell.angle_gamma   90.00
#
_symmetry.space_group_name_H-M   'P 1'
#
loop_
_entity.id
_entity.type
_entity.pdbx_description
1 polymer ?
#
loop_
_entity_poly.entity_id
_entity_poly.type
_entity_poly.pdbx_seq_one_letter_code
_entity_poly.pdbx_strand_id
1 'polypeptide(L)' 'MKVVKYKKVKHHGRWGRKGKPRFLETCMRRNLGILRRIIQGCEEVEEEEALILKSIQHLMLLKSQVTLLRKLADVCGV' A
#
# COMPACT_ATOMS: atom_id res chain seq x y z
N MET A 1 -43.85 -47.15 14.10
CA MET A 1 -43.10 -45.89 14.29
C MET A 1 -42.47 -45.50 12.95
N LYS A 2 -42.84 -44.36 12.36
CA LYS A 2 -42.32 -43.89 11.07
C LYS A 2 -40.93 -43.28 11.26
N VAL A 3 -39.93 -43.75 10.52
CA VAL A 3 -38.56 -43.23 10.56
C VAL A 3 -38.52 -41.94 9.73
N VAL A 4 -38.45 -40.79 10.40
CA VAL A 4 -38.34 -39.48 9.74
C VAL A 4 -36.89 -39.30 9.29
N LYS A 5 -36.65 -39.30 7.97
CA LYS A 5 -35.34 -38.97 7.40
C LYS A 5 -35.02 -37.50 7.66
N TYR A 6 -34.10 -37.24 8.59
CA TYR A 6 -33.54 -35.91 8.81
C TYR A 6 -32.73 -35.48 7.58
N LYS A 7 -33.22 -34.47 6.86
CA LYS A 7 -32.54 -33.88 5.70
C LYS A 7 -31.36 -33.05 6.23
N LYS A 8 -30.13 -33.55 6.07
CA LYS A 8 -28.90 -32.87 6.50
C LYS A 8 -28.66 -31.66 5.58
N VAL A 9 -29.10 -30.48 6.01
CA VAL A 9 -28.83 -29.22 5.31
C VAL A 9 -27.33 -28.95 5.43
N LYS A 10 -26.60 -29.00 4.31
CA LYS A 10 -25.21 -28.53 4.25
C LYS A 10 -25.22 -27.01 4.40
N HIS A 11 -25.05 -26.54 5.62
CA HIS A 11 -24.60 -25.17 5.82
C HIS A 11 -23.19 -25.06 5.24
N HIS A 12 -23.06 -24.40 4.08
CA HIS A 12 -21.78 -23.88 3.62
C HIS A 12 -21.33 -22.82 4.63
N GLY A 13 -20.75 -23.27 5.74
CA GLY A 13 -20.00 -22.44 6.66
C GLY A 13 -18.79 -21.91 5.92
N ARG A 14 -18.97 -20.81 5.20
CA ARG A 14 -17.88 -20.13 4.52
C ARG A 14 -17.88 -18.64 4.81
N TRP A 15 -17.98 -18.25 6.07
CA TRP A 15 -17.47 -16.96 6.55
C TRP A 15 -16.59 -17.13 7.78
N GLY A 16 -15.71 -18.13 7.72
CA GLY A 16 -14.63 -18.33 8.68
C GLY A 16 -13.27 -18.28 7.97
N ARG A 17 -12.88 -17.14 7.41
CA ARG A 17 -11.46 -16.90 7.09
C ARG A 17 -11.03 -15.57 7.67
N LYS A 18 -10.41 -15.65 8.85
CA LYS A 18 -9.27 -14.79 9.23
C LYS A 18 -8.22 -14.90 8.12
N GLY A 19 -8.41 -14.14 7.05
CA GLY A 19 -7.51 -14.09 5.89
C GLY A 19 -6.88 -12.70 5.81
N LYS A 20 -6.12 -12.30 6.83
CA LYS A 20 -5.46 -10.99 6.88
C LYS A 20 -3.92 -10.98 6.78
N PRO A 21 -3.16 -12.08 6.66
CA PRO A 21 -1.72 -11.97 6.36
C PRO A 21 -1.44 -11.75 4.86
N ARG A 22 -1.99 -12.61 3.99
CA ARG A 22 -1.65 -12.64 2.56
C ARG A 22 -2.05 -11.37 1.79
N PHE A 23 -3.11 -10.70 2.23
CA PHE A 23 -3.56 -9.46 1.60
C PHE A 23 -2.63 -8.27 1.95
N LEU A 24 -2.17 -8.19 3.21
CA LEU A 24 -1.23 -7.15 3.63
C LEU A 24 0.12 -7.31 2.92
N GLU A 25 0.61 -8.54 2.81
CA GLU A 25 1.86 -8.87 2.14
C GLU A 25 1.82 -8.55 0.63
N THR A 26 0.72 -8.89 -0.04
CA THR A 26 0.52 -8.56 -1.46
C THR A 26 0.34 -7.05 -1.69
N CYS A 27 -0.32 -6.35 -0.77
CA CYS A 27 -0.43 -4.90 -0.78
C CYS A 27 0.95 -4.23 -0.61
N MET A 28 1.75 -4.70 0.35
CA MET A 28 3.12 -4.21 0.56
C MET A 28 3.98 -4.36 -0.68
N ARG A 29 4.05 -5.56 -1.29
CA ARG A 29 4.84 -5.78 -2.51
C ARG A 29 4.40 -4.88 -3.66
N ARG A 30 3.09 -4.70 -3.83
CA ARG A 30 2.54 -3.79 -4.85
C ARG A 30 2.97 -2.35 -4.59
N ASN A 31 2.90 -1.89 -3.34
CA ASN A 31 3.27 -0.53 -2.96
C ASN A 31 4.77 -0.28 -3.14
N LEU A 32 5.63 -1.23 -2.74
CA LEU A 32 7.07 -1.16 -2.97
C LEU A 32 7.39 -1.09 -4.47
N GLY A 33 6.73 -1.91 -5.29
CA GLY A 33 6.88 -1.85 -6.75
C GLY A 33 6.34 -0.56 -7.39
N ILE A 34 5.44 0.16 -6.71
CA ILE A 34 5.03 1.52 -7.13
C ILE A 34 6.11 2.54 -6.74
N LEU A 35 6.64 2.46 -5.51
CA LEU A 35 7.69 3.37 -5.04
C LEU A 35 8.93 3.34 -5.93
N ARG A 36 9.40 2.14 -6.32
CA ARG A 36 10.54 1.98 -7.25
C ARG A 36 10.33 2.66 -8.60
N ARG A 37 9.08 2.77 -9.07
CA ARG A 37 8.73 3.37 -10.36
C ARG A 37 8.54 4.87 -10.29
N ILE A 38 8.09 5.40 -9.16
CA ILE A 38 7.79 6.83 -9.00
C ILE A 38 9.06 7.61 -8.60
N ILE A 39 9.92 7.00 -7.79
CA ILE A 39 11.11 7.68 -7.28
C ILE A 39 12.28 7.39 -8.23
N GLN A 40 12.78 8.45 -8.87
CA GLN A 40 13.94 8.36 -9.76
C GLN A 40 15.15 7.76 -9.03
N GLY A 41 15.85 6.82 -9.68
CA GLY A 41 17.06 6.20 -9.15
C GLY A 41 16.79 5.14 -8.07
N CYS A 42 15.56 4.63 -8.00
CA CYS A 42 15.15 3.56 -7.09
C CYS A 42 14.69 2.29 -7.82
N GLU A 43 14.83 2.22 -9.13
CA GLU A 43 14.39 1.11 -9.97
C GLU A 43 15.06 -0.23 -9.55
N GLU A 44 16.37 -0.16 -9.26
CA GLU A 44 17.21 -1.32 -8.91
C GLU A 44 17.46 -1.48 -7.40
N VAL A 45 16.83 -0.67 -6.55
CA VAL A 45 17.03 -0.78 -5.09
C VAL A 45 16.34 -2.03 -4.57
N GLU A 46 17.11 -3.08 -4.29
CA GLU A 46 16.59 -4.36 -3.80
C GLU A 46 16.10 -4.28 -2.34
N GLU A 47 16.86 -3.60 -1.48
CA GLU A 47 16.60 -3.48 -0.05
C GLU A 47 15.38 -2.58 0.24
N GLU A 48 14.37 -3.13 0.92
CA GLU A 48 13.10 -2.44 1.18
C GLU A 48 13.28 -1.25 2.11
N GLU A 49 14.10 -1.38 3.16
CA GLU A 49 14.42 -0.29 4.08
C GLU A 49 15.09 0.89 3.36
N ALA A 50 16.05 0.61 2.47
CA ALA A 50 16.72 1.62 1.68
C ALA A 50 15.76 2.34 0.73
N LEU A 51 14.85 1.60 0.09
CA LEU A 51 13.80 2.17 -0.76
C LEU A 51 12.88 3.10 0.04
N ILE A 52 12.44 2.68 1.23
CA ILE A 52 11.57 3.49 2.09
C ILE A 52 12.32 4.76 2.54
N LEU A 53 13.59 4.64 2.95
CA LEU A 53 14.37 5.79 3.39
C LEU A 53 14.57 6.82 2.27
N LYS A 54 14.96 6.35 1.07
CA LYS A 54 15.05 7.22 -0.12
C LYS A 54 13.71 7.87 -0.46
N SER A 55 12.60 7.13 -0.32
CA SER A 55 11.25 7.66 -0.53
C SER A 55 10.93 8.82 0.41
N ILE A 56 11.26 8.68 1.70
CA ILE A 56 11.05 9.72 2.71
C ILE A 56 11.91 10.95 2.39
N GLN A 57 13.19 10.74 2.06
CA GLN A 57 14.10 11.83 1.69
C GLN A 57 13.60 12.61 0.48
N HIS A 58 13.12 11.92 -0.55
CA HIS A 58 12.54 12.55 -1.74
C HIS A 58 11.30 13.40 -1.40
N LEU A 59 10.41 12.89 -0.54
CA LEU A 59 9.24 13.65 -0.08
C LEU A 59 9.63 14.89 0.74
N MET A 60 10.65 14.79 1.60
CA MET A 60 11.14 15.94 2.36
C MET A 60 11.72 17.02 1.44
N LEU A 61 12.50 16.62 0.43
CA LEU A 61 13.03 17.54 -0.57
C LEU A 61 11.90 18.21 -1.36
N LEU A 62 10.94 17.43 -1.85
CA LEU A 62 9.79 17.95 -2.59
C LEU A 62 8.98 18.96 -1.74
N LYS A 63 8.76 18.66 -0.45
CA LYS A 63 8.09 19.58 0.47
C LYS A 63 8.86 20.91 0.61
N SER A 64 10.18 20.85 0.71
CA SER A 64 11.03 22.04 0.76
C SER A 64 10.92 22.86 -0.54
N GLN A 65 11.00 22.20 -1.69
CA GLN A 65 10.85 22.82 -3.02
C GLN A 65 9.48 23.50 -3.18
N VAL A 66 8.38 22.82 -2.79
CA VAL A 66 7.03 23.40 -2.82
C VAL A 66 6.92 24.60 -1.88
N THR A 67 7.56 24.55 -0.72
CA THR A 67 7.58 25.68 0.22
C THR A 67 8.31 26.88 -0.36
N LEU A 68 9.43 26.66 -1.03
CA LEU A 68 10.16 27.71 -1.75
C LEU A 68 9.32 28.28 -2.89
N LEU A 69 8.72 27.42 -3.72
CA LEU A 69 7.85 27.83 -4.83
C LEU A 69 6.69 28.68 -4.33
N ARG A 70 6.08 28.33 -3.19
CA ARG A 70 5.02 29.15 -2.59
C ARG A 70 5.51 30.54 -2.23
N LYS A 71 6.66 30.66 -1.58
CA LYS A 71 7.23 31.98 -1.25
C LYS A 71 7.53 32.81 -2.50
N LEU A 72 8.01 32.17 -3.57
CA LEU A 72 8.25 32.85 -4.84
C LEU A 72 6.94 33.29 -5.49
N ALA A 73 5.92 32.45 -5.46
CA ALA A 73 4.59 32.77 -5.95
C ALA A 73 3.97 33.96 -5.20
N ASP A 74 4.11 34.00 -3.87
CA ASP A 74 3.70 35.13 -3.03
C ASP A 74 4.41 36.45 -3.44
N VAL A 75 5.70 36.40 -3.77
CA VAL A 75 6.47 37.57 -4.26
C VAL A 75 6.05 37.98 -5.67
N CYS A 76 5.75 37.01 -6.54
CA CYS A 76 5.30 37.25 -7.91
C CYS A 76 3.81 37.65 -8.00
N GLY A 77 3.03 37.51 -6.93
CA GLY A 77 1.61 37.81 -6.91
C GLY A 77 0.72 36.80 -7.67
N VAL A 78 1.16 35.53 -7.76
CA VAL A 78 0.42 34.41 -8.38
C VAL A 78 -0.13 33.47 -7.31
#